data_AF-A0A2D6K4G3-F1
#
_entry.id   AF-A0A2D6K4G3-F1
#
_cell.length_a   1.000
_cell.length_b   1.000
_cell.length_c   1.000
_cell.angle_alpha   90.00
_cell.angle_beta   90.00
_cell.angle_gamma   90.00
#
_symmetry.space_group_name_H-M   'P 1'
#
loop_
_entity.id
_entity.type
_entity.pdbx_description
1 polymer ?
#
loop_
_entity_poly.entity_id
_entity_poly.type
_entity_poly.pdbx_seq_one_letter_code
_entity_poly.pdbx_strand_id
1 'polypeptide(L)'
;MIIKKIALSLVVVLAFLLIGAFIYDAMLSKPEREILIDKSSHTGAQAHGDIMSAEHDLTPLPSTPTSSDVHKPQLYDFNGVAVDALCFITNFGGDDEPVYHTDNCEETSGYTLRDLPTGFDERFVSAAYESTYTEPDTGETYIDIRGLIAYRALGVVDRGHEQYIAVWIVENSGGSGTFSWISLLKVLRDEQTQSLQYQEVETLSAGDRCMGGVRDAYMDKENMLHYETNETLWSLFYLSGDPDREILQSEQFNSLPFCASCCYGYAEYDQDEFRGVHFLPDDERWQLSESSSEAAQCTDNMIANQILHSGSFMGAEDFGFFIRELEHVCLGRMEGE
;
A
#
# COMPACT_ATOMS: atom_id res chain seq x y z
N MET A 1 28.99 54.58 22.32
CA MET A 1 29.02 53.35 21.48
C MET A 1 27.82 52.43 21.73
N ILE A 2 27.35 52.30 22.99
CA ILE A 2 26.21 51.43 23.36
C ILE A 2 24.88 51.89 22.74
N ILE A 3 24.60 53.19 22.70
CA ILE A 3 23.35 53.75 22.15
C ILE A 3 23.17 53.42 20.65
N LYS A 4 24.27 53.35 19.87
CA LYS A 4 24.20 52.98 18.44
C LYS A 4 23.84 51.51 18.22
N LYS A 5 24.24 50.60 19.13
CA LYS A 5 23.90 49.17 19.02
C LYS A 5 22.43 48.91 19.35
N ILE A 6 21.89 49.61 20.35
CA ILE A 6 20.47 49.49 20.73
C ILE A 6 19.57 50.01 19.60
N ALA A 7 19.94 51.15 18.99
CA ALA A 7 19.18 51.70 17.86
C ALA A 7 19.16 50.75 16.65
N LEU A 8 20.27 50.07 16.36
CA LEU A 8 20.35 49.13 15.24
C LEU A 8 19.49 47.87 15.49
N SER A 9 19.53 47.31 16.70
CA SER A 9 18.69 46.16 17.05
C SER A 9 17.19 46.49 16.99
N LEU A 10 16.79 47.70 17.39
CA LEU A 10 15.37 48.10 17.34
C LEU A 10 14.86 48.22 15.90
N VAL A 11 15.69 48.73 14.98
CA VAL A 11 15.34 48.86 13.55
C VAL A 11 15.19 47.49 12.89
N VAL A 12 16.06 46.54 13.24
CA VAL A 12 15.99 45.17 12.70
C VAL A 12 14.71 44.48 13.16
N VAL A 13 14.35 44.57 14.45
CA VAL A 13 13.12 43.97 14.98
C VAL A 13 11.87 44.57 14.33
N LEU A 14 11.84 45.90 14.13
CA LEU A 14 10.71 46.54 13.44
C LEU A 14 10.58 46.11 11.98
N ALA A 15 11.71 45.89 11.29
CA ALA A 15 11.68 45.43 9.91
C ALA A 15 11.10 44.01 9.80
N PHE A 16 11.45 43.11 10.71
CA PHE A 16 10.89 41.75 10.73
C PHE A 16 9.39 41.73 11.03
N LEU A 17 8.91 42.58 11.95
CA LEU A 17 7.47 42.68 12.25
C LEU A 17 6.67 43.21 11.06
N LEU A 18 7.21 44.17 10.31
CA LEU A 18 6.55 44.70 9.11
C LEU A 18 6.49 43.68 7.98
N ILE A 19 7.53 42.87 7.80
CA ILE A 19 7.56 41.79 6.80
C ILE A 19 6.54 40.70 7.17
N GLY A 20 6.47 40.31 8.45
CA GLY A 20 5.50 39.32 8.92
C GLY A 20 4.04 39.77 8.71
N ALA A 21 3.73 41.04 8.98
CA ALA A 21 2.40 41.59 8.73
C ALA A 21 2.01 41.58 7.25
N PHE A 22 2.96 41.85 6.35
CA PHE A 22 2.70 41.87 4.91
C PHE A 22 2.45 40.46 4.33
N ILE A 23 3.17 39.46 4.84
CA ILE A 23 2.96 38.05 4.46
C ILE A 23 1.61 37.55 4.97
N TYR A 24 1.23 37.92 6.19
CA TYR A 24 -0.05 37.53 6.77
C TYR A 24 -1.25 38.11 5.99
N ASP A 25 -1.17 39.38 5.56
CA ASP A 25 -2.24 40.02 4.77
C ASP A 25 -2.35 39.41 3.36
N ALA A 26 -1.22 39.03 2.75
CA ALA A 26 -1.19 38.35 1.46
C ALA A 26 -1.77 36.91 1.51
N MET A 27 -1.67 36.23 2.66
CA MET A 27 -2.26 34.90 2.86
C MET A 27 -3.78 34.95 3.07
N LEU A 28 -4.31 36.06 3.60
CA LEU A 28 -5.74 36.22 3.86
C LEU A 28 -6.54 36.69 2.64
N SER A 29 -5.90 37.23 1.61
CA SER A 29 -6.58 37.60 0.37
C SER A 29 -6.70 36.41 -0.59
N LYS A 30 -7.66 35.51 -0.37
CA LYS A 30 -8.08 34.54 -1.42
C LYS A 30 -9.03 35.24 -2.41
N PRO A 31 -8.87 35.02 -3.72
CA PRO A 31 -9.83 35.51 -4.71
C PRO A 31 -11.09 34.65 -4.70
N GLU A 32 -12.26 35.27 -4.59
CA GLU A 32 -13.56 34.62 -4.81
C GLU A 32 -13.61 34.05 -6.23
N ARG A 33 -13.66 32.71 -6.34
CA ARG A 33 -14.05 32.02 -7.58
C ARG A 33 -15.54 31.75 -7.53
N GLU A 34 -16.29 32.43 -8.39
CA GLU A 34 -17.67 32.05 -8.73
C GLU A 34 -17.68 30.66 -9.38
N ILE A 35 -18.31 29.69 -8.72
CA ILE A 35 -18.59 28.37 -9.29
C ILE A 35 -20.01 28.40 -9.85
N LEU A 36 -20.12 28.33 -11.18
CA LEU A 36 -21.36 28.06 -11.90
C LEU A 36 -21.73 26.58 -11.68
N ILE A 37 -22.83 26.35 -10.96
CA ILE A 37 -23.44 25.04 -10.79
C ILE A 37 -24.42 24.81 -11.95
N ASP A 38 -24.11 23.83 -12.80
CA ASP A 38 -25.08 23.28 -13.76
C ASP A 38 -25.84 22.11 -13.10
N LYS A 39 -27.17 22.16 -13.21
CA LYS A 39 -28.11 21.18 -12.63
C LYS A 39 -28.81 20.44 -13.77
N SER A 40 -28.44 19.18 -13.96
CA SER A 40 -29.31 18.16 -14.59
C SER A 40 -28.71 16.79 -14.26
N SER A 41 -29.43 15.72 -13.94
CA SER A 41 -30.83 15.47 -13.65
C SER A 41 -30.88 14.01 -13.18
N HIS A 42 -31.61 13.75 -12.10
CA HIS A 42 -31.98 12.40 -11.69
C HIS A 42 -32.90 11.73 -12.71
N THR A 43 -32.62 10.47 -13.04
CA THR A 43 -33.65 9.43 -13.20
C THR A 43 -33.03 8.08 -12.87
N GLY A 44 -33.53 7.46 -11.80
CA GLY A 44 -33.26 6.06 -11.47
C GLY A 44 -34.13 5.12 -12.31
N ALA A 45 -33.65 3.89 -12.45
CA ALA A 45 -34.46 2.74 -12.84
C ALA A 45 -33.88 1.48 -12.17
N GLN A 46 -34.65 0.93 -11.23
CA GLN A 46 -34.58 -0.47 -10.83
C GLN A 46 -35.11 -1.34 -11.97
N ALA A 47 -34.46 -2.47 -12.26
CA ALA A 47 -35.11 -3.64 -12.85
C ALA A 47 -34.37 -4.93 -12.49
N HIS A 48 -35.13 -5.88 -11.95
CA HIS A 48 -34.83 -7.30 -11.82
C HIS A 48 -34.72 -8.00 -13.19
N GLY A 49 -34.01 -9.14 -13.24
CA GLY A 49 -34.45 -10.29 -14.05
C GLY A 49 -33.40 -10.98 -14.93
N ASP A 50 -33.06 -12.21 -14.53
CA ASP A 50 -32.74 -13.44 -15.28
C ASP A 50 -32.33 -13.42 -16.76
N ILE A 51 -31.19 -14.09 -17.01
CA ILE A 51 -30.91 -15.14 -18.02
C ILE A 51 -31.66 -15.04 -19.36
N MET A 52 -30.92 -14.82 -20.46
CA MET A 52 -30.99 -15.68 -21.66
C MET A 52 -29.87 -15.41 -22.68
N SER A 53 -29.39 -16.50 -23.27
CA SER A 53 -28.46 -16.61 -24.38
C SER A 53 -28.91 -15.82 -25.62
N ALA A 54 -27.95 -15.20 -26.31
CA ALA A 54 -28.11 -14.79 -27.70
C ALA A 54 -26.83 -15.08 -28.48
N GLU A 55 -26.95 -15.99 -29.46
CA GLU A 55 -26.02 -16.13 -30.58
C GLU A 55 -26.05 -14.84 -31.39
N HIS A 56 -24.89 -14.23 -31.66
CA HIS A 56 -24.77 -13.15 -32.62
C HIS A 56 -23.68 -13.42 -33.66
N ASP A 57 -24.21 -13.55 -34.88
CA ASP A 57 -23.64 -13.37 -36.22
C ASP A 57 -22.30 -12.63 -36.31
N LEU A 58 -21.30 -13.31 -36.87
CA LEU A 58 -19.96 -12.78 -37.12
C LEU A 58 -19.90 -12.11 -38.49
N THR A 59 -19.79 -10.78 -38.51
CA THR A 59 -19.21 -10.05 -39.64
C THR A 59 -17.79 -9.61 -39.29
N PRO A 60 -16.78 -9.79 -40.17
CA PRO A 60 -15.41 -9.42 -39.84
C PRO A 60 -15.23 -7.89 -39.93
N LEU A 61 -14.87 -7.28 -38.81
CA LEU A 61 -14.35 -5.92 -38.76
C LEU A 61 -12.90 -5.88 -39.31
N PRO A 62 -12.47 -4.73 -39.86
CA PRO A 62 -11.15 -4.58 -40.47
C PRO A 62 -10.05 -4.83 -39.44
N SER A 63 -8.99 -5.54 -39.86
CA SER A 63 -7.86 -5.94 -39.03
C SER A 63 -7.24 -4.76 -38.28
N THR A 64 -7.42 -4.78 -36.97
CA THR A 64 -6.72 -3.97 -35.97
C THR A 64 -5.21 -4.16 -36.11
N PRO A 65 -4.38 -3.10 -35.96
CA PRO A 65 -2.94 -3.25 -35.95
C PRO A 65 -2.51 -4.23 -34.84
N THR A 66 -1.64 -5.17 -35.19
CA THR A 66 -1.13 -6.23 -34.30
C THR A 66 -0.39 -5.61 -33.11
N SER A 67 -0.96 -5.77 -31.92
CA SER A 67 -0.44 -5.29 -30.63
C SER A 67 0.68 -6.18 -30.07
N SER A 68 1.71 -6.50 -30.87
CA SER A 68 2.80 -7.36 -30.39
C SER A 68 3.92 -6.64 -29.64
N ASP A 69 3.84 -5.32 -29.45
CA ASP A 69 4.85 -4.51 -28.73
C ASP A 69 4.30 -3.82 -27.48
N VAL A 70 3.16 -4.26 -26.95
CA VAL A 70 2.70 -3.84 -25.62
C VAL A 70 3.49 -4.64 -24.58
N HIS A 71 4.40 -3.94 -23.90
CA HIS A 71 5.12 -4.32 -22.68
C HIS A 71 4.78 -5.71 -22.12
N LYS A 72 5.40 -6.76 -22.66
CA LYS A 72 5.67 -7.93 -21.81
C LYS A 72 6.51 -7.39 -20.65
N PRO A 73 6.15 -7.67 -19.39
CA PRO A 73 7.07 -7.44 -18.28
C PRO A 73 8.42 -7.98 -18.73
N GLN A 74 9.50 -7.22 -18.55
CA GLN A 74 10.83 -7.81 -18.61
C GLN A 74 10.86 -8.84 -17.49
N LEU A 75 10.37 -10.04 -17.84
CA LEU A 75 10.53 -11.26 -17.10
C LEU A 75 12.02 -11.37 -16.93
N TYR A 76 12.52 -11.05 -15.74
CA TYR A 76 13.78 -11.56 -15.29
C TYR A 76 13.60 -13.08 -15.21
N ASP A 77 13.76 -13.70 -16.36
CA ASP A 77 14.52 -14.91 -16.36
C ASP A 77 16.00 -14.55 -16.41
N PHE A 78 16.76 -15.23 -15.60
CA PHE A 78 18.14 -15.49 -15.96
C PHE A 78 18.20 -16.59 -17.05
N ASN A 79 17.72 -16.25 -18.29
CA ASN A 79 17.77 -16.98 -19.61
C ASN A 79 16.51 -16.93 -20.57
N GLY A 80 15.45 -16.13 -20.33
CA GLY A 80 14.08 -16.18 -20.96
C GLY A 80 12.78 -16.79 -20.29
N VAL A 81 12.81 -17.66 -19.26
CA VAL A 81 11.81 -18.36 -18.43
C VAL A 81 11.45 -17.73 -17.04
N ALA A 82 10.16 -17.56 -16.73
CA ALA A 82 9.67 -17.09 -15.43
C ALA A 82 10.04 -18.04 -14.26
N VAL A 83 10.32 -17.48 -13.06
CA VAL A 83 10.35 -18.26 -11.81
C VAL A 83 8.92 -18.67 -11.45
N ASP A 84 8.74 -19.86 -10.90
CA ASP A 84 7.42 -20.31 -10.47
C ASP A 84 6.90 -19.45 -9.30
N ALA A 85 5.63 -19.06 -9.33
CA ALA A 85 5.06 -18.24 -8.27
C ALA A 85 5.02 -18.99 -6.92
N LEU A 86 4.94 -20.33 -6.92
CA LEU A 86 5.03 -21.12 -5.68
C LEU A 86 6.35 -20.97 -4.95
N CYS A 87 7.42 -20.60 -5.66
CA CYS A 87 8.72 -20.40 -5.03
C CYS A 87 8.67 -19.28 -3.98
N PHE A 88 7.68 -18.38 -4.06
CA PHE A 88 7.51 -17.26 -3.13
C PHE A 88 6.48 -17.52 -2.04
N ILE A 89 5.91 -18.73 -1.93
CA ILE A 89 5.01 -19.06 -0.81
C ILE A 89 5.82 -18.98 0.48
N THR A 90 5.44 -18.03 1.33
CA THR A 90 6.04 -17.88 2.65
C THR A 90 5.40 -18.84 3.62
N ASN A 91 6.18 -19.77 4.17
CA ASN A 91 5.83 -20.45 5.40
C ASN A 91 6.04 -19.47 6.56
N PHE A 92 5.05 -18.63 6.84
CA PHE A 92 5.08 -17.71 7.98
C PHE A 92 5.38 -18.50 9.28
N GLY A 93 6.57 -18.32 9.86
CA GLY A 93 6.93 -18.94 11.15
C GLY A 93 8.38 -19.40 11.34
N GLY A 94 9.29 -19.14 10.39
CA GLY A 94 10.73 -19.40 10.58
C GLY A 94 11.49 -18.13 10.97
N ASP A 95 12.42 -18.24 11.95
CA ASP A 95 13.31 -17.15 12.39
C ASP A 95 14.49 -16.89 11.42
N ASP A 96 14.51 -17.53 10.24
CA ASP A 96 15.61 -17.49 9.28
C ASP A 96 15.22 -16.68 8.02
N GLU A 97 16.17 -15.95 7.44
CA GLU A 97 16.04 -15.29 6.12
C GLU A 97 15.63 -16.32 5.06
N PRO A 98 14.45 -16.18 4.42
CA PRO A 98 13.95 -17.21 3.52
C PRO A 98 14.84 -17.31 2.28
N VAL A 99 15.25 -18.55 1.97
CA VAL A 99 15.93 -18.89 0.72
C VAL A 99 14.93 -19.59 -0.20
N TYR A 100 14.65 -18.97 -1.33
CA TYR A 100 13.78 -19.49 -2.36
C TYR A 100 14.61 -20.29 -3.37
N HIS A 101 14.42 -21.61 -3.32
CA HIS A 101 14.99 -22.54 -4.30
C HIS A 101 14.14 -22.50 -5.56
N THR A 102 14.75 -22.24 -6.72
CA THR A 102 14.02 -22.10 -7.99
C THR A 102 13.75 -23.42 -8.70
N ASP A 103 14.41 -24.49 -8.27
CA ASP A 103 14.48 -25.76 -8.98
C ASP A 103 13.48 -26.83 -8.51
N ASN A 104 12.71 -26.62 -7.44
CA ASN A 104 11.72 -27.58 -6.92
C ASN A 104 10.63 -26.91 -6.06
N CYS A 105 9.92 -25.92 -6.60
CA CYS A 105 9.01 -25.09 -5.80
C CYS A 105 7.75 -25.84 -5.32
N GLU A 106 7.22 -26.79 -6.09
CA GLU A 106 6.12 -27.66 -5.63
C GLU A 106 6.54 -28.58 -4.47
N GLU A 107 7.72 -29.20 -4.56
CA GLU A 107 8.22 -30.10 -3.51
C GLU A 107 8.53 -29.33 -2.22
N THR A 108 9.12 -28.14 -2.35
CA THR A 108 9.51 -27.29 -1.21
C THR A 108 8.29 -26.70 -0.52
N SER A 109 7.28 -26.28 -1.29
CA SER A 109 6.06 -25.68 -0.75
C SER A 109 5.05 -26.72 -0.26
N GLY A 110 5.12 -27.96 -0.76
CA GLY A 110 4.13 -29.00 -0.49
C GLY A 110 2.79 -28.78 -1.19
N TYR A 111 2.72 -27.83 -2.12
CA TYR A 111 1.53 -27.52 -2.91
C TYR A 111 1.70 -27.90 -4.38
N THR A 112 0.58 -28.10 -5.07
CA THR A 112 0.55 -28.39 -6.51
C THR A 112 -0.09 -27.23 -7.26
N LEU A 113 0.49 -26.88 -8.41
CA LEU A 113 0.00 -25.81 -9.26
C LEU A 113 -1.30 -26.15 -9.98
N ARG A 114 -2.15 -25.13 -10.12
CA ARG A 114 -3.27 -25.15 -11.04
C ARG A 114 -3.23 -23.94 -11.96
N ASP A 115 -3.38 -24.23 -13.25
CA ASP A 115 -3.64 -23.23 -14.28
C ASP A 115 -5.11 -22.79 -14.18
N LEU A 116 -5.37 -21.86 -13.26
CA LEU A 116 -6.67 -21.24 -13.05
C LEU A 116 -6.57 -19.74 -13.30
N PRO A 117 -7.61 -19.10 -13.86
CA PRO A 117 -7.69 -17.66 -13.89
C PRO A 117 -7.59 -17.10 -12.48
N THR A 118 -6.50 -16.40 -12.19
CA THR A 118 -6.21 -15.87 -10.85
C THR A 118 -6.81 -14.48 -10.64
N GLY A 119 -7.19 -13.79 -11.72
CA GLY A 119 -7.72 -12.43 -11.68
C GLY A 119 -6.67 -11.33 -11.49
N PHE A 120 -5.38 -11.70 -11.44
CA PHE A 120 -4.30 -10.72 -11.44
C PHE A 120 -4.10 -10.09 -12.82
N ASP A 121 -3.55 -8.87 -12.81
CA ASP A 121 -3.07 -8.17 -14.00
C ASP A 121 -2.01 -9.01 -14.74
N GLU A 122 -1.94 -8.90 -16.08
CA GLU A 122 -0.94 -9.53 -16.95
C GLU A 122 0.51 -9.23 -16.57
N ARG A 123 0.74 -8.19 -15.75
CA ARG A 123 2.05 -7.87 -15.18
C ARG A 123 2.52 -8.84 -14.09
N PHE A 124 1.62 -9.66 -13.54
CA PHE A 124 1.94 -10.65 -12.51
C PHE A 124 2.14 -12.04 -13.11
N VAL A 125 3.10 -12.78 -12.55
CA VAL A 125 3.18 -14.23 -12.69
C VAL A 125 2.42 -14.81 -11.51
N SER A 126 1.39 -15.60 -11.77
CA SER A 126 0.47 -16.07 -10.73
C SER A 126 0.14 -17.54 -10.86
N ALA A 127 -0.12 -18.17 -9.72
CA ALA A 127 -0.52 -19.54 -9.60
C ALA A 127 -1.66 -19.69 -8.58
N ALA A 128 -2.61 -20.58 -8.87
CA ALA A 128 -3.44 -21.16 -7.83
C ALA A 128 -2.75 -22.40 -7.27
N TYR A 129 -2.90 -22.62 -5.97
CA TYR A 129 -2.26 -23.74 -5.28
C TYR A 129 -3.26 -24.54 -4.45
N GLU A 130 -3.14 -25.86 -4.52
CA GLU A 130 -4.00 -26.81 -3.81
C GLU A 130 -3.22 -27.60 -2.77
N SER A 131 -3.91 -28.00 -1.70
CA SER A 131 -3.38 -28.99 -0.76
C SER A 131 -4.20 -30.26 -0.82
N THR A 132 -3.55 -31.37 -0.56
CA THR A 132 -4.22 -32.66 -0.37
C THR A 132 -4.46 -32.90 1.13
N TYR A 133 -5.71 -33.13 1.52
CA TYR A 133 -6.08 -33.51 2.88
C TYR A 133 -6.74 -34.89 2.87
N THR A 134 -6.19 -35.84 3.62
CA THR A 134 -6.81 -37.15 3.81
C THR A 134 -7.53 -37.16 5.16
N GLU A 135 -8.85 -37.36 5.12
CA GLU A 135 -9.67 -37.42 6.32
C GLU A 135 -9.30 -38.67 7.16
N PRO A 136 -8.91 -38.50 8.45
CA PRO A 136 -8.39 -39.61 9.25
C PRO A 136 -9.36 -40.78 9.42
N ASP A 137 -10.66 -40.49 9.51
CA ASP A 137 -11.68 -41.48 9.86
C ASP A 137 -12.15 -42.31 8.64
N THR A 138 -12.18 -41.70 7.46
CA THR A 138 -12.69 -42.33 6.23
C THR A 138 -11.56 -42.80 5.30
N GLY A 139 -10.37 -42.20 5.43
CA GLY A 139 -9.27 -42.35 4.47
C GLY A 139 -9.54 -41.69 3.12
N GLU A 140 -10.64 -40.92 3.00
CA GLU A 140 -10.95 -40.20 1.77
C GLU A 140 -10.00 -39.01 1.61
N THR A 141 -9.51 -38.82 0.39
CA THR A 141 -8.57 -37.75 0.05
C THR A 141 -9.30 -36.66 -0.72
N TYR A 142 -9.21 -35.45 -0.17
CA TYR A 142 -9.81 -34.25 -0.69
C TYR A 142 -8.71 -33.34 -1.23
N ILE A 143 -8.95 -32.77 -2.40
CA ILE A 143 -8.12 -31.73 -3.00
C ILE A 143 -8.89 -30.44 -2.87
N ASP A 144 -8.30 -29.45 -2.21
CA ASP A 144 -8.92 -28.15 -2.00
C ASP A 144 -7.98 -27.03 -2.46
N ILE A 145 -8.54 -26.05 -3.16
CA ILE A 145 -7.80 -24.85 -3.56
C ILE A 145 -7.56 -24.07 -2.27
N ARG A 146 -6.30 -24.02 -1.85
CA ARG A 146 -5.92 -23.29 -0.64
C ARG A 146 -5.80 -21.82 -0.91
N GLY A 147 -5.27 -21.47 -2.07
CA GLY A 147 -4.95 -20.08 -2.31
C GLY A 147 -4.49 -19.73 -3.71
N LEU A 148 -4.13 -18.47 -3.82
CA LEU A 148 -3.49 -17.86 -4.98
C LEU A 148 -2.20 -17.22 -4.50
N ILE A 149 -1.15 -17.34 -5.29
CA ILE A 149 0.06 -16.55 -5.13
C ILE A 149 0.40 -15.89 -6.46
N ALA A 150 0.87 -14.66 -6.39
CA ALA A 150 1.32 -13.91 -7.53
C ALA A 150 2.55 -13.10 -7.17
N TYR A 151 3.42 -12.87 -8.13
CA TYR A 151 4.51 -11.93 -7.97
C TYR A 151 4.73 -11.10 -9.23
N ARG A 152 5.36 -9.94 -9.03
CA ARG A 152 5.81 -9.04 -10.08
C ARG A 152 7.21 -8.56 -9.74
N ALA A 153 8.17 -8.88 -10.62
CA ALA A 153 9.49 -8.27 -10.54
C ALA A 153 9.38 -6.77 -10.87
N LEU A 154 9.90 -5.93 -10.00
CA LEU A 154 9.83 -4.47 -10.15
C LEU A 154 11.08 -3.95 -10.86
N GLY A 155 12.25 -4.48 -10.51
CA GLY A 155 13.54 -4.13 -11.11
C GLY A 155 14.69 -4.36 -10.13
N VAL A 156 15.83 -3.73 -10.41
CA VAL A 156 17.03 -3.81 -9.58
C VAL A 156 17.16 -2.55 -8.73
N VAL A 157 17.40 -2.74 -7.43
CA VAL A 157 17.65 -1.67 -6.46
C VAL A 157 19.11 -1.76 -6.01
N ASP A 158 19.82 -0.64 -6.09
CA ASP A 158 21.20 -0.52 -5.61
C ASP A 158 21.19 -0.11 -4.12
N ARG A 159 21.87 -0.88 -3.27
CA ARG A 159 22.05 -0.58 -1.84
C ARG A 159 23.55 -0.58 -1.51
N GLY A 160 24.12 0.61 -1.55
CA GLY A 160 25.57 0.79 -1.34
C GLY A 160 26.39 0.17 -2.46
N HIS A 161 26.95 -1.02 -2.24
CA HIS A 161 27.77 -1.75 -3.22
C HIS A 161 27.13 -3.07 -3.69
N GLU A 162 25.94 -3.39 -3.19
CA GLU A 162 25.20 -4.59 -3.59
C GLU A 162 23.98 -4.21 -4.43
N GLN A 163 23.55 -5.15 -5.28
CA GLN A 163 22.36 -5.02 -6.12
C GLN A 163 21.37 -6.10 -5.71
N TYR A 164 20.11 -5.71 -5.51
CA TYR A 164 19.03 -6.61 -5.15
C TYR A 164 17.90 -6.51 -6.17
N ILE A 165 17.15 -7.59 -6.32
CA ILE A 165 15.94 -7.61 -7.14
C ILE A 165 14.76 -7.28 -6.22
N ALA A 166 14.03 -6.22 -6.52
CA ALA A 166 12.78 -5.91 -5.83
C ALA A 166 11.64 -6.71 -6.46
N VAL A 167 10.91 -7.45 -5.64
CA VAL A 167 9.77 -8.28 -6.05
C VAL A 167 8.56 -7.94 -5.21
N TRP A 168 7.45 -7.57 -5.86
CA TRP A 168 6.16 -7.43 -5.21
C TRP A 168 5.44 -8.77 -5.25
N ILE A 169 5.14 -9.33 -4.08
CA ILE A 169 4.47 -10.61 -3.91
C ILE A 169 3.07 -10.35 -3.34
N VAL A 170 2.09 -11.11 -3.82
CA VAL A 170 0.71 -11.12 -3.33
C VAL A 170 0.31 -12.57 -3.06
N GLU A 171 -0.13 -12.85 -1.84
CA GLU A 171 -0.63 -14.16 -1.44
C GLU A 171 -2.06 -14.07 -0.88
N ASN A 172 -2.89 -15.01 -1.29
CA ASN A 172 -4.21 -15.24 -0.74
C ASN A 172 -4.28 -16.71 -0.35
N SER A 173 -4.00 -17.04 0.90
CA SER A 173 -3.92 -18.43 1.40
C SER A 173 -5.26 -19.00 1.91
N GLY A 174 -6.39 -18.41 1.51
CA GLY A 174 -7.71 -18.76 2.02
C GLY A 174 -8.00 -18.15 3.40
N GLY A 175 -9.29 -17.91 3.70
CA GLY A 175 -9.72 -17.15 4.89
C GLY A 175 -10.07 -15.69 4.56
N SER A 176 -9.75 -14.75 5.46
CA SER A 176 -10.20 -13.34 5.36
C SER A 176 -9.23 -12.39 4.65
N GLY A 177 -7.97 -12.75 4.42
CA GLY A 177 -6.91 -11.79 4.06
C GLY A 177 -6.32 -11.94 2.67
N THR A 178 -5.86 -10.85 2.09
CA THR A 178 -4.97 -10.84 0.93
C THR A 178 -3.71 -10.13 1.38
N PHE A 179 -2.62 -10.88 1.47
CA PHE A 179 -1.35 -10.37 1.94
C PHE A 179 -0.52 -9.91 0.75
N SER A 180 0.18 -8.80 0.92
CA SER A 180 1.13 -8.34 -0.08
C SER A 180 2.34 -7.72 0.58
N TRP A 181 3.49 -7.93 -0.05
CA TRP A 181 4.78 -7.45 0.45
C TRP A 181 5.75 -7.19 -0.69
N ILE A 182 6.80 -6.40 -0.40
CA ILE A 182 7.93 -6.19 -1.31
C ILE A 182 9.17 -6.79 -0.66
N SER A 183 9.77 -7.78 -1.32
CA SER A 183 11.03 -8.40 -0.91
C SER A 183 12.18 -7.87 -1.76
N LEU A 184 13.32 -7.61 -1.12
CA LEU A 184 14.61 -7.46 -1.78
C LEU A 184 15.34 -8.80 -1.78
N LEU A 185 15.65 -9.29 -2.98
CA LEU A 185 16.24 -10.60 -3.19
C LEU A 185 17.68 -10.48 -3.66
N LYS A 186 18.58 -11.19 -2.98
CA LYS A 186 19.94 -11.43 -3.43
C LYS A 186 20.00 -12.70 -4.27
N VAL A 187 20.59 -12.60 -5.45
CA VAL A 187 20.80 -13.75 -6.32
C VAL A 187 22.01 -14.53 -5.85
N LEU A 188 21.79 -15.79 -5.50
CA LEU A 188 22.81 -16.75 -5.15
C LEU A 188 22.94 -17.81 -6.25
N ARG A 189 24.10 -18.44 -6.31
CA ARG A 189 24.34 -19.61 -7.16
C ARG A 189 24.77 -20.77 -6.28
N ASP A 190 24.03 -21.86 -6.35
CA ASP A 190 24.41 -23.11 -5.70
C ASP A 190 25.68 -23.65 -6.39
N GLU A 191 26.75 -23.89 -5.64
CA GLU A 191 28.01 -24.35 -6.22
C GLU A 191 27.95 -25.79 -6.74
N GLN A 192 27.06 -26.62 -6.18
CA GLN A 192 26.96 -28.04 -6.50
C GLN A 192 26.06 -28.29 -7.72
N THR A 193 24.87 -27.69 -7.72
CA THR A 193 23.88 -27.87 -8.79
C THR A 193 24.06 -26.82 -9.89
N GLN A 194 24.79 -25.73 -9.62
CA GLN A 194 24.85 -24.53 -10.45
C GLN A 194 23.48 -23.85 -10.64
N SER A 195 22.47 -24.23 -9.85
CA SER A 195 21.15 -23.60 -9.89
C SER A 195 21.15 -22.25 -9.20
N LEU A 196 20.19 -21.41 -9.57
CA LEU A 196 20.01 -20.10 -8.96
C LEU A 196 19.11 -20.24 -7.74
N GLN A 197 19.46 -19.51 -6.69
CA GLN A 197 18.66 -19.37 -5.47
C GLN A 197 18.46 -17.89 -5.21
N TYR A 198 17.37 -17.54 -4.55
CA TYR A 198 17.12 -16.19 -4.09
C TYR A 198 17.10 -16.18 -2.58
N GLN A 199 17.94 -15.36 -1.97
CA GLN A 199 17.86 -15.09 -0.54
C GLN A 199 17.12 -13.78 -0.35
N GLU A 200 16.02 -13.80 0.38
CA GLU A 200 15.43 -12.56 0.86
C GLU A 200 16.38 -11.94 1.89
N VAL A 201 16.85 -10.74 1.60
CA VAL A 201 17.72 -10.00 2.53
C VAL A 201 16.95 -8.96 3.32
N GLU A 202 15.78 -8.55 2.83
CA GLU A 202 14.96 -7.51 3.43
C GLU A 202 13.54 -7.57 2.88
N THR A 203 12.55 -7.40 3.77
CA THR A 203 11.17 -7.10 3.40
C THR A 203 10.93 -5.61 3.66
N LEU A 204 10.67 -4.84 2.60
CA LEU A 204 10.49 -3.38 2.69
C LEU A 204 9.14 -2.99 3.27
N SER A 205 8.12 -3.78 2.96
CA SER A 205 6.76 -3.59 3.44
C SER A 205 6.04 -4.93 3.34
N ALA A 206 5.18 -5.22 4.32
CA ALA A 206 4.32 -6.39 4.35
C ALA A 206 3.05 -6.12 5.15
N GLY A 207 1.94 -6.70 4.70
CA GLY A 207 0.68 -6.59 5.44
C GLY A 207 -0.50 -7.26 4.76
N ASP A 208 -1.64 -7.28 5.46
CA ASP A 208 -2.93 -7.74 4.93
C ASP A 208 -3.72 -6.53 4.44
N ARG A 209 -4.08 -6.48 3.15
CA ARG A 209 -4.92 -5.44 2.51
C ARG A 209 -4.71 -4.03 3.09
N CYS A 210 -5.50 -3.61 4.09
CA CYS A 210 -5.48 -2.31 4.75
C CYS A 210 -4.43 -2.14 5.87
N MET A 211 -3.85 -3.22 6.38
CA MET A 211 -2.88 -3.24 7.47
C MET A 211 -1.45 -3.36 6.90
N GLY A 212 -1.04 -2.38 6.08
CA GLY A 212 0.30 -2.35 5.48
C GLY A 212 0.43 -3.17 4.20
N GLY A 213 -0.67 -3.68 3.64
CA GLY A 213 -0.64 -4.37 2.36
C GLY A 213 -0.25 -3.43 1.23
N VAL A 214 0.72 -3.84 0.41
CA VAL A 214 1.18 -3.14 -0.78
C VAL A 214 0.03 -3.00 -1.78
N ARG A 215 -0.26 -1.75 -2.15
CA ARG A 215 -1.34 -1.32 -3.07
C ARG A 215 -0.83 -1.17 -4.50
N ASP A 216 0.30 -0.51 -4.67
CA ASP A 216 1.02 -0.38 -5.94
C ASP A 216 2.52 -0.36 -5.69
N ALA A 217 3.29 -0.80 -6.69
CA ALA A 217 4.74 -0.73 -6.68
C ALA A 217 5.30 -0.72 -8.10
N TYR A 218 6.30 0.14 -8.33
CA TYR A 218 6.97 0.25 -9.61
C TYR A 218 8.38 0.85 -9.48
N MET A 219 9.23 0.58 -10.47
CA MET A 219 10.48 1.30 -10.65
C MET A 219 10.28 2.43 -11.65
N ASP A 220 10.78 3.62 -11.35
CA ASP A 220 10.79 4.72 -12.31
C ASP A 220 11.94 4.60 -13.33
N LYS A 221 12.12 5.66 -14.13
CA LYS A 221 13.18 5.70 -15.16
C LYS A 221 14.59 5.93 -14.59
N GLU A 222 14.68 6.34 -13.35
CA GLU A 222 15.93 6.62 -12.62
C GLU A 222 16.32 5.45 -11.72
N ASN A 223 15.63 4.32 -11.81
CA ASN A 223 15.76 3.14 -10.96
C ASN A 223 15.47 3.45 -9.47
N MET A 224 14.53 4.34 -9.21
CA MET A 224 13.96 4.52 -7.88
C MET A 224 12.73 3.63 -7.73
N LEU A 225 12.69 2.89 -6.62
CA LEU A 225 11.53 2.10 -6.24
C LEU A 225 10.49 3.02 -5.60
N HIS A 226 9.31 3.05 -6.19
CA HIS A 226 8.12 3.72 -5.65
C HIS A 226 7.11 2.66 -5.23
N TYR A 227 6.52 2.83 -4.05
CA TYR A 227 5.45 1.94 -3.62
C TYR A 227 4.46 2.62 -2.69
N GLU A 228 3.25 2.06 -2.67
CA GLU A 228 2.12 2.48 -1.86
C GLU A 228 1.69 1.35 -0.94
N THR A 229 1.40 1.65 0.32
CA THR A 229 0.85 0.69 1.28
C THR A 229 -0.50 1.19 1.76
N ASN A 230 -1.53 0.35 1.79
CA ASN A 230 -2.78 0.77 2.40
C ASN A 230 -2.64 0.80 3.93
N GLU A 231 -3.33 1.76 4.52
CA GLU A 231 -3.23 2.05 5.94
C GLU A 231 -4.59 2.02 6.62
N THR A 232 -4.62 1.38 7.79
CA THR A 232 -5.70 1.50 8.76
C THR A 232 -5.53 2.79 9.55
N LEU A 233 -6.58 3.19 10.26
CA LEU A 233 -6.44 4.33 11.16
C LEU A 233 -5.35 4.09 12.21
N TRP A 234 -5.26 2.88 12.73
CA TRP A 234 -4.24 2.49 13.70
C TRP A 234 -2.81 2.64 13.14
N SER A 235 -2.56 2.15 11.92
CA SER A 235 -1.23 2.17 11.30
C SER A 235 -0.77 3.57 10.90
N LEU A 236 -1.70 4.48 10.56
CA LEU A 236 -1.38 5.90 10.32
C LEU A 236 -0.64 6.56 11.49
N PHE A 237 -0.97 6.20 12.75
CA PHE A 237 -0.25 6.76 13.88
C PHE A 237 1.20 6.29 13.91
N TYR A 238 1.49 5.03 13.59
CA TYR A 238 2.87 4.52 13.55
C TYR A 238 3.72 5.16 12.45
N LEU A 239 3.12 5.61 11.35
CA LEU A 239 3.84 6.31 10.28
C LEU A 239 4.40 7.67 10.70
N SER A 240 3.81 8.31 11.71
CA SER A 240 4.27 9.64 12.17
C SER A 240 5.54 9.62 13.03
N GLY A 241 6.17 8.47 13.21
CA GLY A 241 7.49 8.33 13.82
C GLY A 241 7.48 7.46 15.07
N ASP A 242 7.99 8.01 16.17
CA ASP A 242 8.39 7.28 17.38
C ASP A 242 7.36 6.20 17.82
N PRO A 243 7.72 4.90 17.71
CA PRO A 243 6.84 3.79 18.09
C PRO A 243 6.72 3.64 19.61
N ASP A 244 7.58 4.31 20.39
CA ASP A 244 7.60 4.21 21.86
C ASP A 244 6.74 5.30 22.54
N ARG A 245 6.00 6.11 21.76
CA ARG A 245 5.10 7.12 22.32
C ARG A 245 4.03 6.48 23.20
N GLU A 246 3.88 7.02 24.41
CA GLU A 246 2.92 6.54 25.42
C GLU A 246 1.47 6.50 24.90
N ILE A 247 1.10 7.43 24.02
CA ILE A 247 -0.25 7.48 23.44
C ILE A 247 -0.60 6.20 22.66
N LEU A 248 0.39 5.52 22.05
CA LEU A 248 0.22 4.25 21.33
C LEU A 248 -0.05 3.08 22.28
N GLN A 249 0.08 3.29 23.60
CA GLN A 249 -0.24 2.31 24.64
C GLN A 249 -1.58 2.63 25.34
N SER A 250 -2.24 3.74 24.97
CA SER A 250 -3.50 4.18 25.58
C SER A 250 -4.69 3.29 25.19
N GLU A 251 -5.71 3.23 26.04
CA GLU A 251 -6.96 2.52 25.74
C GLU A 251 -7.69 3.16 24.54
N GLN A 252 -7.63 4.49 24.43
CA GLN A 252 -8.23 5.25 23.33
C GLN A 252 -7.61 4.85 21.99
N PHE A 253 -6.27 4.78 21.93
CA PHE A 253 -5.57 4.33 20.74
C PHE A 253 -5.90 2.86 20.39
N ASN A 254 -5.90 1.98 21.38
CA ASN A 254 -6.25 0.57 21.19
C ASN A 254 -7.71 0.34 20.78
N SER A 255 -8.58 1.35 20.95
CA SER A 255 -9.96 1.33 20.46
C SER A 255 -10.10 1.72 18.99
N LEU A 256 -9.03 2.20 18.35
CA LEU A 256 -9.07 2.58 16.95
C LEU A 256 -9.22 1.34 16.05
N PRO A 257 -9.92 1.46 14.90
CA PRO A 257 -10.12 0.35 13.99
C PRO A 257 -8.79 -0.17 13.42
N PHE A 258 -8.54 -1.45 13.63
CA PHE A 258 -7.42 -2.19 13.04
C PHE A 258 -7.96 -3.49 12.44
N CYS A 259 -8.32 -3.44 11.15
CA CYS A 259 -8.88 -4.60 10.46
C CYS A 259 -8.48 -4.61 8.98
N ALA A 260 -8.45 -5.81 8.38
CA ALA A 260 -8.06 -6.02 6.99
C ALA A 260 -8.91 -5.29 5.94
N SER A 261 -10.12 -4.83 6.29
CA SER A 261 -11.01 -4.06 5.41
C SER A 261 -11.17 -2.60 5.84
N CYS A 262 -10.50 -2.17 6.91
CA CYS A 262 -10.65 -0.85 7.52
C CYS A 262 -9.65 0.16 6.91
N CYS A 263 -9.66 0.34 5.59
CA CYS A 263 -8.75 1.25 4.89
C CYS A 263 -9.16 2.71 5.12
N TYR A 264 -8.19 3.53 5.52
CA TYR A 264 -8.35 4.99 5.71
C TYR A 264 -7.57 5.80 4.69
N GLY A 265 -6.50 5.22 4.15
CA GLY A 265 -5.60 5.88 3.22
C GLY A 265 -4.58 4.91 2.66
N TYR A 266 -3.62 5.46 1.94
CA TYR A 266 -2.39 4.77 1.59
C TYR A 266 -1.19 5.69 1.79
N ALA A 267 -0.09 5.13 2.26
CA ALA A 267 1.18 5.81 2.43
C ALA A 267 2.05 5.62 1.19
N GLU A 268 2.75 6.69 0.78
CA GLU A 268 3.67 6.68 -0.35
C GLU A 268 5.13 6.63 0.12
N TYR A 269 5.95 5.86 -0.59
CA TYR A 269 7.37 5.70 -0.31
C TYR A 269 8.21 5.76 -1.58
N ASP A 270 9.38 6.41 -1.47
CA ASP A 270 10.43 6.38 -2.48
C ASP A 270 11.71 5.81 -1.85
N GLN A 271 12.21 4.67 -2.32
CA GLN A 271 13.37 3.99 -1.74
C GLN A 271 13.27 3.86 -0.19
N ASP A 272 12.08 3.49 0.28
CA ASP A 272 11.67 3.39 1.70
C ASP A 272 11.56 4.71 2.46
N GLU A 273 11.81 5.83 1.81
CA GLU A 273 11.56 7.13 2.40
C GLU A 273 10.08 7.46 2.30
N PHE A 274 9.42 7.53 3.47
CA PHE A 274 8.02 7.95 3.56
C PHE A 274 7.83 9.38 3.01
N ARG A 275 6.96 9.50 2.01
CA ARG A 275 6.66 10.76 1.31
C ARG A 275 5.41 11.44 1.82
N GLY A 276 4.42 10.67 2.28
CA GLY A 276 3.16 11.21 2.74
C GLY A 276 2.04 10.17 2.70
N VAL A 277 0.82 10.64 2.96
CA VAL A 277 -0.40 9.83 2.95
C VAL A 277 -1.44 10.46 2.04
N HIS A 278 -2.11 9.61 1.28
CA HIS A 278 -3.38 9.92 0.64
C HIS A 278 -4.53 9.36 1.48
N PHE A 279 -5.38 10.23 2.00
CA PHE A 279 -6.62 9.82 2.66
C PHE A 279 -7.68 9.44 1.63
N LEU A 280 -8.41 8.36 1.89
CA LEU A 280 -9.56 7.96 1.07
C LEU A 280 -10.77 8.86 1.38
N PRO A 281 -11.62 9.18 0.38
CA PRO A 281 -12.87 9.89 0.61
C PRO A 281 -13.88 9.03 1.38
N ASP A 282 -14.91 9.66 1.97
CA ASP A 282 -15.88 9.02 2.87
C ASP A 282 -16.66 7.83 2.26
N ASP A 283 -16.85 7.83 0.95
CA ASP A 283 -17.52 6.76 0.21
C ASP A 283 -16.60 5.57 -0.11
N GLU A 284 -15.29 5.76 -0.01
CA GLU A 284 -14.26 4.73 -0.19
C GLU A 284 -13.66 4.26 1.14
N ARG A 285 -13.77 5.06 2.21
CA ARG A 285 -13.39 4.66 3.56
C ARG A 285 -14.36 3.60 4.10
N TRP A 286 -13.82 2.69 4.91
CA TRP A 286 -14.68 1.84 5.71
C TRP A 286 -15.52 2.71 6.65
N GLN A 287 -16.81 2.78 6.38
CA GLN A 287 -17.73 3.52 7.23
C GLN A 287 -17.82 2.82 8.58
N LEU A 288 -17.30 3.49 9.60
CA LEU A 288 -17.49 3.03 10.97
C LEU A 288 -18.98 2.99 11.28
N SER A 289 -19.42 1.88 11.88
CA SER A 289 -20.76 1.81 12.44
C SER A 289 -20.93 2.87 13.53
N GLU A 290 -22.18 3.23 13.83
CA GLU A 290 -22.54 4.11 14.96
C GLU A 290 -21.99 3.62 16.32
N SER A 291 -21.51 2.37 16.38
CA SER A 291 -20.89 1.75 17.56
C SER A 291 -19.37 1.96 17.67
N SER A 292 -18.77 2.83 16.86
CA SER A 292 -17.35 3.18 16.96
C SER A 292 -17.03 4.02 18.19
N SER A 293 -15.78 3.96 18.67
CA SER A 293 -15.34 4.77 19.82
C SER A 293 -15.38 6.26 19.50
N GLU A 294 -15.53 7.09 20.55
CA GLU A 294 -15.49 8.56 20.42
C GLU A 294 -14.19 9.05 19.77
N ALA A 295 -13.06 8.40 20.10
CA ALA A 295 -11.76 8.66 19.50
C ALA A 295 -11.74 8.42 17.98
N ALA A 296 -12.32 7.31 17.52
CA ALA A 296 -12.39 6.98 16.11
C ALA A 296 -13.28 7.98 15.34
N GLN A 297 -14.44 8.33 15.89
CA GLN A 297 -15.34 9.33 15.30
C GLN A 297 -14.70 10.73 15.24
N CYS A 298 -13.98 11.13 16.30
CA CYS A 298 -13.22 12.37 16.32
C CYS A 298 -12.19 12.39 15.18
N THR A 299 -11.44 11.29 15.02
CA THR A 299 -10.40 11.19 14.00
C THR A 299 -11.00 11.22 12.59
N ASP A 300 -12.12 10.53 12.37
CA ASP A 300 -12.85 10.56 11.10
C ASP A 300 -13.25 11.97 10.69
N ASN A 301 -13.77 12.76 11.63
CA ASN A 301 -14.16 14.15 11.40
C ASN A 301 -12.95 15.02 11.06
N MET A 302 -11.81 14.81 11.73
CA MET A 302 -10.59 15.55 11.45
C MET A 302 -10.01 15.21 10.06
N ILE A 303 -10.00 13.92 9.68
CA ILE A 303 -9.60 13.49 8.33
C ILE A 303 -10.54 14.07 7.27
N ALA A 304 -11.86 14.01 7.48
CA ALA A 304 -12.84 14.57 6.55
C ALA A 304 -12.63 16.08 6.36
N ASN A 305 -12.42 16.82 7.45
CA ASN A 305 -12.12 18.25 7.40
C ASN A 305 -10.81 18.55 6.67
N GLN A 306 -9.77 17.73 6.88
CA GLN A 306 -8.51 17.84 6.15
C GLN A 306 -8.73 17.66 4.65
N ILE A 307 -9.43 16.61 4.23
CA ILE A 307 -9.74 16.34 2.82
C ILE A 307 -10.50 17.54 2.21
N LEU A 308 -11.50 18.07 2.92
CA LEU A 308 -12.34 19.17 2.45
C LEU A 308 -11.55 20.48 2.26
N HIS A 309 -10.58 20.77 3.13
CA HIS A 309 -9.91 22.07 3.15
C HIS A 309 -8.54 22.10 2.46
N SER A 310 -7.83 20.97 2.46
CA SER A 310 -6.44 20.86 2.04
C SER A 310 -6.21 19.81 0.95
N GLY A 311 -7.20 18.96 0.68
CA GLY A 311 -7.09 17.84 -0.27
C GLY A 311 -6.75 16.51 0.40
N SER A 312 -6.76 15.43 -0.38
CA SER A 312 -6.54 14.07 0.14
C SER A 312 -5.08 13.75 0.43
N PHE A 313 -4.14 14.40 -0.24
CA PHE A 313 -2.71 14.19 -0.02
C PHE A 313 -2.17 15.07 1.11
N MET A 314 -1.31 14.49 1.93
CA MET A 314 -0.57 15.18 2.97
C MET A 314 0.88 14.68 2.97
N GLY A 315 1.83 15.59 2.71
CA GLY A 315 3.25 15.26 2.72
C GLY A 315 3.75 14.90 4.12
N ALA A 316 4.88 14.20 4.20
CA ALA A 316 5.41 13.61 5.44
C ALA A 316 5.55 14.61 6.61
N GLU A 317 6.03 15.84 6.35
CA GLU A 317 6.18 16.86 7.39
C GLU A 317 4.83 17.29 7.98
N ASP A 318 3.88 17.68 7.12
CA ASP A 318 2.53 18.08 7.51
C ASP A 318 1.79 16.92 8.19
N PHE A 319 2.02 15.69 7.72
CA PHE A 319 1.46 14.48 8.31
C PHE A 319 1.91 14.27 9.75
N GLY A 320 3.19 14.49 10.05
CA GLY A 320 3.69 14.44 11.43
C GLY A 320 2.98 15.46 12.34
N PHE A 321 2.69 16.68 11.87
CA PHE A 321 1.94 17.68 12.64
C PHE A 321 0.48 17.26 12.83
N PHE A 322 -0.15 16.77 11.78
CA PHE A 322 -1.54 16.34 11.82
C PHE A 322 -1.76 15.17 12.79
N ILE A 323 -0.89 14.16 12.80
CA ILE A 323 -1.01 13.05 13.77
C ILE A 323 -0.85 13.55 15.21
N ARG A 324 0.07 14.48 15.50
CA ARG A 324 0.19 15.07 16.85
C ARG A 324 -1.08 15.82 17.26
N GLU A 325 -1.74 16.49 16.31
CA GLU A 325 -3.02 17.14 16.56
C GLU A 325 -4.12 16.11 16.86
N LEU A 326 -4.20 15.02 16.10
CA LEU A 326 -5.12 13.91 16.38
C LEU A 326 -4.88 13.29 17.77
N GLU A 327 -3.62 13.06 18.15
CA GLU A 327 -3.26 12.55 19.48
C GLU A 327 -3.76 13.47 20.59
N HIS A 328 -3.59 14.79 20.41
CA HIS A 328 -4.00 15.78 21.39
C HIS A 328 -5.53 15.88 21.48
N VAL A 329 -6.20 16.05 20.35
CA VAL A 329 -7.63 16.36 20.26
C VAL A 329 -8.49 15.12 20.46
N CYS A 330 -8.14 14.01 19.81
CA CYS A 330 -8.98 12.80 19.75
C CYS A 330 -8.57 11.72 20.74
N LEU A 331 -7.29 11.64 21.13
CA LEU A 331 -6.81 10.62 22.07
C LEU A 331 -6.56 11.18 23.47
N GLY A 332 -6.74 12.48 23.68
CA GLY A 332 -6.77 13.11 25.01
C GLY A 332 -5.40 13.33 25.63
N ARG A 333 -4.32 13.43 24.83
CA ARG A 333 -2.99 13.78 25.35
C ARG A 333 -3.00 15.23 25.84
N MET A 334 -3.16 15.46 27.14
CA MET A 334 -3.04 16.80 27.72
C MET A 334 -1.57 17.23 27.75
N GLU A 335 -1.27 18.42 27.22
CA GLU A 335 0.07 19.02 27.34
C GLU A 335 0.46 19.13 28.82
N GLY A 336 1.48 18.39 29.25
CA GLY A 336 1.91 18.36 30.66
C GLY A 336 2.83 17.21 31.08
N GLU A 337 3.06 16.21 30.22
CA GLU A 337 4.08 15.15 30.39
C GLU A 337 5.24 15.31 29.39
#